data_AF-W9Y0J5-F1
#
_entry.id   AF-W9Y0J5-F1
#
_cell.length_a   1.000
_cell.length_b   1.000
_cell.length_c   1.000
_cell.angle_alpha   90.00
_cell.angle_beta   90.00
_cell.angle_gamma   90.00
#
_symmetry.space_group_name_H-M   'P 1'
#
loop_
_entity.id
_entity.type
_entity.pdbx_description
1 polymer ?
#
loop_
_entity_poly.entity_id
_entity_poly.type
_entity_poly.pdbx_seq_one_letter_code
_entity_poly.pdbx_strand_id
1 'polypeptide(L)'
;MDLLSAYEQSIADEVVADTEELEARKEKLRTSVESAHLAYSAAEKLNTRRRLAFPRAMSMMEQLRLQREDDMAKGRPELSQEWHDIQVKRQNLEPLTSEEQKKFNRLRLSQMTRVIQGVDIIFLTLSSSADALITENIKPDFLYMDEASQITVPSACVGFQHKPLHTFVIGDLMQLGTSRAGKKANAAHGYTYVSILEYLHIKKVLEIPSKIQYRVPPEILKFVTPNFYPSGLIAHECTFNAAAEAHPARVAVRAFSQHLGCNSPERGKGGFNFLMIDVPGGVGKREANGHSKVNYAEAWSAAQTITDLLNRGCPLTDICVIR
;
A
#
# COMPACT_ATOMS: atom_id res chain seq x y z
N MET A 1 8.40 -9.96 -34.70
CA MET A 1 7.90 -9.07 -35.78
C MET A 1 7.90 -7.67 -35.21
N ASP A 2 8.64 -6.77 -35.85
CA ASP A 2 8.91 -5.43 -35.34
C ASP A 2 7.60 -4.62 -35.30
N LEU A 3 7.20 -4.13 -34.13
CA LEU A 3 5.94 -3.38 -33.93
C LEU A 3 5.87 -2.15 -34.86
N LEU A 4 7.02 -1.58 -35.20
CA LEU A 4 7.17 -0.53 -36.21
C LEU A 4 6.73 -1.01 -37.61
N SER A 5 7.19 -2.19 -38.05
CA SER A 5 6.91 -2.71 -39.40
C SER A 5 5.41 -3.02 -39.62
N ALA A 6 4.74 -3.59 -38.61
CA ALA A 6 3.33 -3.94 -38.70
C ALA A 6 2.41 -2.71 -38.72
N TYR A 7 2.86 -1.59 -38.16
CA TYR A 7 2.08 -0.35 -38.09
C TYR A 7 2.41 0.62 -39.23
N GLU A 8 3.65 0.61 -39.76
CA GLU A 8 3.99 1.29 -41.01
C GLU A 8 3.15 0.77 -42.19
N GLN A 9 2.86 -0.53 -42.22
CA GLN A 9 1.90 -1.12 -43.16
C GLN A 9 0.46 -0.62 -42.93
N SER A 10 0.02 -0.49 -41.68
CA SER A 10 -1.31 0.04 -41.35
C SER A 10 -1.49 1.51 -41.76
N ILE A 11 -0.41 2.31 -41.77
CA ILE A 11 -0.44 3.72 -42.19
C ILE A 11 -0.37 3.84 -43.71
N ALA A 12 0.29 2.91 -44.40
CA ALA A 12 0.37 2.88 -45.86
C ALA A 12 -0.98 2.54 -46.54
N ASP A 13 -1.87 1.83 -45.85
CA ASP A 13 -3.18 1.42 -46.36
C ASP A 13 -4.27 2.51 -46.24
N GLU A 14 -4.02 3.61 -45.49
CA GLU A 14 -4.90 4.79 -45.45
C GLU A 14 -4.47 5.82 -46.51
N VAL A 15 -5.31 6.02 -47.53
CA VAL A 15 -5.10 7.02 -48.59
C VAL A 15 -5.11 8.43 -47.98
N VAL A 16 -3.94 8.98 -47.69
CA VAL A 16 -3.74 10.39 -47.31
C VAL A 16 -2.93 11.07 -48.42
N ALA A 17 -3.51 12.12 -49.00
CA ALA A 17 -3.02 12.81 -50.19
C ALA A 17 -1.90 13.83 -49.93
N ASP A 18 -1.36 13.91 -48.71
CA ASP A 18 -0.33 14.89 -48.38
C ASP A 18 0.90 14.23 -47.73
N THR A 19 2.01 14.28 -48.46
CA THR A 19 3.25 13.54 -48.15
C THR A 19 4.05 14.19 -47.01
N GLU A 20 3.91 15.50 -46.80
CA GLU A 20 4.57 16.19 -45.69
C GLU A 20 3.94 15.88 -44.34
N GLU A 21 2.60 15.76 -44.28
CA GLU A 21 1.88 15.43 -43.04
C GLU A 21 2.19 13.99 -42.59
N LEU A 22 2.34 13.07 -43.54
CA LEU A 22 2.70 11.68 -43.27
C LEU A 22 4.11 11.57 -42.67
N GLU A 23 5.09 12.27 -43.23
CA GLU A 23 6.48 12.25 -42.76
C GLU A 23 6.62 12.93 -41.39
N ALA A 24 5.92 14.05 -41.15
CA ALA A 24 5.89 14.67 -39.82
C ALA A 24 5.28 13.73 -38.76
N ARG A 25 4.28 12.93 -39.13
CA ARG A 25 3.62 11.97 -38.25
C ARG A 25 4.51 10.75 -37.97
N LYS A 26 5.25 10.26 -38.96
CA LYS A 26 6.26 9.20 -38.77
C LYS A 26 7.39 9.63 -37.85
N GLU A 27 7.90 10.85 -38.00
CA GLU A 27 9.01 11.36 -37.18
C GLU A 27 8.60 11.58 -35.72
N LYS A 28 7.39 12.09 -35.50
CA LYS A 28 6.79 12.22 -34.16
C LYS A 28 6.55 10.85 -33.49
N LEU A 29 6.27 9.83 -34.30
CA LEU A 29 6.07 8.47 -33.81
C LEU A 29 7.41 7.82 -33.43
N ARG A 30 8.45 7.97 -34.26
CA ARG A 30 9.81 7.47 -33.99
C ARG A 30 10.34 8.01 -32.67
N THR A 31 10.27 9.32 -32.48
CA THR A 31 10.69 9.97 -31.23
C THR A 31 9.90 9.48 -30.01
N SER A 32 8.60 9.18 -30.17
CA SER A 32 7.77 8.63 -29.09
C SER A 32 8.12 7.16 -28.76
N VAL A 33 8.46 6.35 -29.77
CA VAL A 33 8.86 4.95 -29.58
C VAL A 33 10.24 4.87 -28.89
N GLU A 34 11.19 5.70 -29.31
CA GLU A 34 12.51 5.78 -28.68
C GLU A 34 12.41 6.21 -27.20
N SER A 35 11.55 7.18 -26.91
CA SER A 35 11.28 7.63 -25.54
C SER A 35 10.63 6.53 -24.69
N ALA A 36 9.71 5.76 -25.26
CA ALA A 36 9.10 4.61 -24.58
C ALA A 36 10.11 3.48 -24.33
N HIS A 37 11.04 3.25 -25.26
CA HIS A 37 12.10 2.25 -25.10
C HIS A 37 13.09 2.64 -23.99
N LEU A 38 13.46 3.92 -23.91
CA LEU A 38 14.27 4.48 -22.82
C LEU A 38 13.55 4.36 -21.47
N ALA A 39 12.26 4.66 -21.42
CA ALA A 39 11.44 4.52 -20.21
C ALA A 39 11.30 3.05 -19.77
N TYR A 40 11.11 2.12 -20.72
CA TYR A 40 11.06 0.68 -20.45
C TYR A 40 12.40 0.16 -19.92
N SER A 41 13.52 0.55 -20.54
CA SER A 41 14.86 0.19 -20.05
C SER A 41 15.14 0.77 -18.64
N ALA A 42 14.67 1.99 -18.35
CA ALA A 42 14.77 2.59 -17.03
C ALA A 42 13.90 1.85 -15.99
N ALA A 43 12.68 1.45 -16.36
CA ALA A 43 11.79 0.65 -15.51
C ALA A 43 12.34 -0.75 -15.26
N GLU A 44 13.00 -1.37 -16.25
CA GLU A 44 13.68 -2.66 -16.13
C GLU A 44 14.89 -2.58 -15.18
N LYS A 45 15.66 -1.47 -15.24
CA LYS A 45 16.72 -1.13 -14.28
C LYS A 45 16.17 -0.91 -12.86
N LEU A 46 14.97 -0.34 -12.74
CA LEU A 46 14.27 -0.18 -11.46
C LEU A 46 13.73 -1.50 -10.92
N ASN A 47 13.29 -2.42 -11.80
CA ASN A 47 12.86 -3.77 -11.43
C ASN A 47 14.03 -4.68 -11.04
N THR A 48 15.21 -4.52 -11.66
CA THR A 48 16.45 -5.15 -11.17
C THR A 48 16.86 -4.58 -9.82
N ARG A 49 16.58 -3.30 -9.52
CA ARG A 49 16.71 -2.76 -8.17
C ARG A 49 15.63 -3.26 -7.20
N ARG A 50 14.42 -3.63 -7.65
CA ARG A 50 13.42 -4.32 -6.79
C ARG A 50 13.79 -5.78 -6.50
N ARG A 51 14.59 -6.44 -7.37
CA ARG A 51 15.28 -7.68 -7.01
C ARG A 51 16.31 -7.47 -5.87
N LEU A 52 16.62 -6.22 -5.49
CA LEU A 52 17.30 -5.89 -4.23
C LEU A 52 16.36 -5.84 -3.00
N ALA A 53 15.19 -6.50 -3.04
CA ALA A 53 14.53 -7.00 -1.83
C ALA A 53 15.19 -8.28 -1.29
N PHE A 54 15.95 -9.00 -2.14
CA PHE A 54 16.76 -10.17 -1.78
C PHE A 54 17.91 -9.88 -0.76
N PRO A 55 18.61 -8.73 -0.81
CA PRO A 55 19.58 -8.27 0.20
C PRO A 55 19.02 -8.16 1.62
N ARG A 56 17.73 -7.88 1.84
CA ARG A 56 17.18 -7.83 3.21
C ARG A 56 17.02 -9.23 3.80
N ALA A 57 16.49 -10.17 3.02
CA ALA A 57 16.45 -11.58 3.40
C ALA A 57 17.87 -12.17 3.55
N MET A 58 18.79 -11.81 2.66
CA MET A 58 20.21 -12.18 2.79
C MET A 58 20.87 -11.50 3.99
N SER A 59 20.56 -10.25 4.33
CA SER A 59 21.10 -9.60 5.53
C SER A 59 20.57 -10.23 6.81
N MET A 60 19.32 -10.68 6.81
CA MET A 60 18.73 -11.40 7.94
C MET A 60 19.32 -12.82 8.05
N MET A 61 19.56 -13.51 6.93
CA MET A 61 20.28 -14.80 6.92
C MET A 61 21.75 -14.65 7.31
N GLU A 62 22.42 -13.56 6.90
CA GLU A 62 23.80 -13.24 7.28
C GLU A 62 23.89 -12.87 8.76
N GLN A 63 22.91 -12.13 9.28
CA GLN A 63 22.78 -11.87 10.72
C GLN A 63 22.54 -13.15 11.52
N LEU A 64 21.69 -14.07 11.02
CA LEU A 64 21.48 -15.39 11.64
C LEU A 64 22.76 -16.26 11.57
N ARG A 65 23.56 -16.13 10.50
CA ARG A 65 24.86 -16.80 10.35
C ARG A 65 25.90 -16.26 11.34
N LEU A 66 26.04 -14.93 11.41
CA LEU A 66 26.92 -14.25 12.36
C LEU A 66 26.48 -14.49 13.81
N GLN A 67 25.18 -14.60 14.08
CA GLN A 67 24.63 -14.99 15.38
C GLN A 67 24.94 -16.44 15.74
N ARG A 68 24.92 -17.36 14.77
CA ARG A 68 25.39 -18.74 14.98
C ARG A 68 26.86 -18.77 15.35
N GLU A 69 27.68 -17.95 14.69
CA GLU A 69 29.11 -17.84 14.97
C GLU A 69 29.39 -17.21 16.35
N ASP A 70 28.61 -16.19 16.75
CA ASP A 70 28.70 -15.55 18.06
C ASP A 70 28.19 -16.47 19.21
N ASP A 71 27.13 -17.25 18.99
CA ASP A 71 26.67 -18.26 19.95
C ASP A 71 27.68 -19.41 20.12
N MET A 72 28.38 -19.78 19.04
CA MET A 72 29.52 -20.72 19.12
C MET A 72 30.71 -20.09 19.85
N ALA A 73 31.02 -18.81 19.60
CA ALA A 73 32.10 -18.09 20.28
C ALA A 73 31.83 -17.86 21.78
N LYS A 74 30.56 -17.70 22.17
CA LYS A 74 30.11 -17.55 23.57
C LYS A 74 29.90 -18.88 24.31
N GLY A 75 30.30 -20.00 23.71
CA GLY A 75 30.29 -21.31 24.38
C GLY A 75 28.89 -21.90 24.60
N ARG A 76 27.90 -21.58 23.74
CA ARG A 76 26.55 -22.18 23.77
C ARG A 76 26.21 -23.00 22.51
N PRO A 77 27.09 -23.91 22.03
CA PRO A 77 26.87 -24.66 20.79
C PRO A 77 25.65 -25.61 20.84
N GLU A 78 25.29 -26.09 22.04
CA GLU A 78 24.19 -27.03 22.24
C GLU A 78 22.83 -26.44 21.83
N LEU A 79 22.59 -25.15 22.08
CA LEU A 79 21.31 -24.49 21.74
C LEU A 79 21.11 -24.35 20.21
N SER A 80 22.20 -24.25 19.43
CA SER A 80 22.15 -24.11 17.97
C SER A 80 21.96 -25.46 17.27
N GLN A 81 22.64 -26.51 17.75
CA GLN A 81 22.52 -27.86 17.20
C GLN A 81 21.15 -28.47 17.55
N GLU A 82 20.72 -28.35 18.81
CA GLU A 82 19.44 -28.90 19.26
C GLU A 82 18.22 -28.22 18.60
N TRP A 83 18.30 -26.91 18.35
CA TRP A 83 17.27 -26.20 17.59
C TRP A 83 17.21 -26.71 16.15
N HIS A 84 18.37 -26.95 15.53
CA HIS A 84 18.44 -27.48 14.18
C HIS A 84 17.81 -28.86 14.08
N ASP A 85 18.13 -29.77 15.00
CA ASP A 85 17.62 -31.15 14.99
C ASP A 85 16.08 -31.18 15.15
N ILE A 86 15.52 -30.36 16.05
CA ILE A 86 14.06 -30.26 16.23
C ILE A 86 13.39 -29.61 15.00
N GLN A 87 14.03 -28.63 14.36
CA GLN A 87 13.51 -28.02 13.13
C GLN A 87 13.47 -29.02 11.97
N VAL A 88 14.51 -29.84 11.79
CA VAL A 88 14.57 -30.88 10.75
C VAL A 88 13.45 -31.90 10.97
N LYS A 89 13.25 -32.40 12.20
CA LYS A 89 12.12 -33.30 12.52
C LYS A 89 10.76 -32.70 12.15
N ARG A 90 10.54 -31.42 12.45
CA ARG A 90 9.30 -30.71 12.08
C ARG A 90 9.13 -30.55 10.57
N GLN A 91 10.21 -30.28 9.83
CA GLN A 91 10.18 -30.18 8.38
C GLN A 91 9.85 -31.53 7.75
N ASN A 92 10.32 -32.63 8.35
CA ASN A 92 10.01 -34.00 7.95
C ASN A 92 8.64 -34.49 8.45
N LEU A 93 7.83 -33.62 9.08
CA LEU A 93 6.51 -33.93 9.64
C LEU A 93 6.54 -35.07 10.69
N GLU A 94 7.68 -35.29 11.34
CA GLU A 94 7.80 -36.27 12.40
C GLU A 94 7.11 -35.76 13.68
N PRO A 95 6.30 -36.58 14.36
CA PRO A 95 5.64 -36.19 15.60
C PRO A 95 6.68 -35.98 16.71
N LEU A 96 6.60 -34.82 17.38
CA LEU A 96 7.43 -34.52 18.55
C LEU A 96 6.85 -35.19 19.79
N THR A 97 7.72 -35.76 20.63
CA THR A 97 7.35 -36.18 21.98
C THR A 97 6.95 -34.97 22.84
N SER A 98 6.21 -35.19 23.94
CA SER A 98 5.84 -34.12 24.87
C SER A 98 7.04 -33.35 25.41
N GLU A 99 8.16 -34.02 25.66
CA GLU A 99 9.41 -33.38 26.13
C GLU A 99 10.09 -32.58 25.01
N GLU A 100 10.12 -33.09 23.78
CA GLU A 100 10.61 -32.34 22.63
C GLU A 100 9.74 -31.12 22.32
N GLN A 101 8.42 -31.21 22.52
CA GLN A 101 7.50 -30.09 22.34
C GLN A 101 7.74 -28.98 23.37
N LYS A 102 7.94 -29.35 24.65
CA LYS A 102 8.33 -28.39 25.70
C LYS A 102 9.67 -27.75 25.39
N LYS A 103 10.66 -28.56 24.97
CA LYS A 103 12.00 -28.10 24.57
C LYS A 103 11.93 -27.14 23.39
N PHE A 104 11.16 -27.49 22.36
CA PHE A 104 10.90 -26.63 21.20
C PHE A 104 10.33 -25.28 21.61
N ASN A 105 9.28 -25.27 22.44
CA ASN A 105 8.66 -24.03 22.90
C ASN A 105 9.65 -23.14 23.65
N ARG A 106 10.49 -23.72 24.52
CA ARG A 106 11.54 -22.99 25.25
C ARG A 106 12.59 -22.39 24.30
N LEU A 107 13.09 -23.17 23.35
CA LEU A 107 14.08 -22.70 22.38
C LEU A 107 13.51 -21.61 21.47
N ARG A 108 12.27 -21.80 21.00
CA ARG A 108 11.55 -20.80 20.20
C ARG A 108 11.40 -19.50 20.97
N LEU A 109 10.96 -19.55 22.23
CA LEU A 109 10.79 -18.37 23.06
C LEU A 109 12.12 -17.64 23.24
N SER A 110 13.20 -18.37 23.56
CA SER A 110 14.53 -17.79 23.71
C SER A 110 15.03 -17.09 22.43
N GLN A 111 14.83 -17.70 21.27
CA GLN A 111 15.19 -17.10 19.98
C GLN A 111 14.35 -15.85 19.70
N MET A 112 13.04 -15.89 19.94
CA MET A 112 12.18 -14.73 19.75
C MET A 112 12.57 -13.58 20.70
N THR A 113 12.85 -13.86 21.98
CA THR A 113 13.34 -12.85 22.93
C THR A 113 14.61 -12.18 22.43
N ARG A 114 15.57 -12.97 21.92
CA ARG A 114 16.84 -12.44 21.39
C ARG A 114 16.62 -11.53 20.19
N VAL A 115 15.75 -11.92 19.26
CA VAL A 115 15.41 -11.08 18.10
C VAL A 115 14.77 -9.77 18.57
N ILE A 116 13.79 -9.84 19.47
CA ILE A 116 13.06 -8.68 19.99
C ILE A 116 14.01 -7.70 20.72
N GLN A 117 14.96 -8.21 21.49
CA GLN A 117 15.94 -7.37 22.19
C GLN A 117 17.04 -6.81 21.27
N GLY A 118 17.23 -7.39 20.08
CA GLY A 118 18.28 -7.03 19.14
C GLY A 118 17.87 -6.05 18.04
N VAL A 119 16.62 -5.57 18.03
CA VAL A 119 16.10 -4.67 17.00
C VAL A 119 15.90 -3.25 17.53
N ASP A 120 16.19 -2.26 16.69
CA ASP A 120 15.99 -0.83 17.02
C ASP A 120 14.53 -0.39 16.89
N ILE A 121 13.76 -1.03 16.00
CA ILE A 121 12.38 -0.65 15.67
C ILE A 121 11.54 -1.91 15.56
N ILE A 122 10.37 -1.88 16.20
CA ILE A 122 9.39 -2.95 16.19
C ILE A 122 8.06 -2.40 15.65
N PHE A 123 7.53 -3.05 14.61
CA PHE A 123 6.21 -2.73 14.05
C PHE A 123 5.19 -3.76 14.51
N LEU A 124 4.16 -3.30 15.20
CA LEU A 124 3.08 -4.14 15.73
C LEU A 124 1.74 -3.43 15.59
N THR A 125 0.67 -4.20 15.49
CA THR A 125 -0.66 -3.68 15.83
C THR A 125 -0.73 -3.47 17.35
N LEU A 126 -1.59 -2.56 17.80
CA LEU A 126 -1.77 -2.32 19.24
C LEU A 126 -2.23 -3.58 19.98
N SER A 127 -3.05 -4.43 19.37
CA SER A 127 -3.46 -5.69 20.00
C SER A 127 -2.29 -6.67 20.15
N SER A 128 -1.41 -6.77 19.15
CA SER A 128 -0.23 -7.63 19.21
C SER A 128 0.86 -7.09 20.14
N SER A 129 0.88 -5.78 20.45
CA SER A 129 1.82 -5.25 21.45
C SER A 129 1.50 -5.72 22.88
N ALA A 130 0.27 -6.17 23.14
CA ALA A 130 -0.11 -6.80 24.41
C ALA A 130 0.44 -8.22 24.61
N ASP A 131 1.13 -8.79 23.62
CA ASP A 131 1.78 -10.09 23.79
C ASP A 131 2.76 -10.04 24.98
N ALA A 132 2.73 -11.07 25.82
CA ALA A 132 3.56 -11.14 27.03
C ALA A 132 5.05 -11.03 26.68
N LEU A 133 5.49 -11.64 25.58
CA LEU A 133 6.87 -11.58 25.13
C LEU A 133 7.29 -10.15 24.80
N ILE A 134 6.41 -9.35 24.22
CA ILE A 134 6.67 -7.94 23.93
C ILE A 134 6.65 -7.13 25.22
N THR A 135 5.60 -7.28 26.01
CA THR A 135 5.38 -6.49 27.24
C THR A 135 6.47 -6.69 28.28
N GLU A 136 7.01 -7.91 28.41
CA GLU A 136 8.08 -8.22 29.35
C GLU A 136 9.45 -7.74 28.90
N ASN A 137 9.69 -7.65 27.58
CA ASN A 137 11.03 -7.39 27.03
C ASN A 137 11.21 -5.98 26.45
N ILE A 138 10.13 -5.26 26.16
CA ILE A 138 10.17 -3.98 25.46
C ILE A 138 9.66 -2.84 26.34
N LYS A 139 10.53 -1.84 26.50
CA LYS A 139 10.26 -0.54 27.11
C LYS A 139 10.81 0.53 26.16
N PRO A 140 10.02 0.97 25.18
CA PRO A 140 10.51 1.83 24.12
C PRO A 140 10.60 3.27 24.62
N ASP A 141 11.66 4.01 24.26
CA ASP A 141 11.70 5.45 24.56
C ASP A 141 10.66 6.22 23.73
N PHE A 142 10.39 5.75 22.51
CA PHE A 142 9.47 6.37 21.56
C PHE A 142 8.37 5.41 21.14
N LEU A 143 7.12 5.87 21.19
CA LEU A 143 5.96 5.17 20.65
C LEU A 143 5.36 5.99 19.52
N TYR A 144 5.19 5.36 18.35
CA TYR A 144 4.51 5.95 17.19
C TYR A 144 3.19 5.21 16.99
N MET A 145 2.07 5.93 17.07
CA MET A 145 0.75 5.43 16.73
C MET A 145 0.33 6.05 15.39
N ASP A 146 0.42 5.26 14.33
CA ASP A 146 -0.05 5.65 13.00
C ASP A 146 -1.55 5.33 12.83
N GLU A 147 -2.23 6.01 11.92
CA GLU A 147 -3.68 5.88 11.69
C GLU A 147 -4.53 6.11 12.95
N ALA A 148 -4.12 7.07 13.79
CA ALA A 148 -4.68 7.30 15.12
C ALA A 148 -6.15 7.73 15.16
N SER A 149 -6.71 8.21 14.05
CA SER A 149 -8.16 8.43 13.89
C SER A 149 -8.97 7.13 13.96
N GLN A 150 -8.36 6.00 13.67
CA GLN A 150 -8.98 4.67 13.74
C GLN A 150 -8.73 3.96 15.09
N ILE A 151 -7.90 4.54 15.96
CA ILE A 151 -7.53 3.96 17.25
C ILE A 151 -8.43 4.50 18.36
N THR A 152 -9.22 3.65 19.00
CA THR A 152 -10.01 4.05 20.19
C THR A 152 -9.08 4.39 21.37
N VAL A 153 -9.52 5.26 22.28
CA VAL A 153 -8.75 5.57 23.51
C VAL A 153 -8.34 4.30 24.29
N PRO A 154 -9.22 3.31 24.54
CA PRO A 154 -8.83 2.06 25.17
C PRO A 154 -7.76 1.27 24.41
N SER A 155 -7.84 1.23 23.07
CA SER A 155 -6.82 0.58 22.24
C SER A 155 -5.48 1.29 22.37
N ALA A 156 -5.45 2.63 22.41
CA ALA A 156 -4.23 3.41 22.61
C ALA A 156 -3.57 3.10 23.97
N CYS A 157 -4.35 2.83 25.02
CA CYS A 157 -3.82 2.43 26.34
C CYS A 157 -2.95 1.17 26.30
N VAL A 158 -3.20 0.26 25.34
CA VAL A 158 -2.35 -0.92 25.14
C VAL A 158 -0.95 -0.52 24.71
N GLY A 159 -0.80 0.54 23.91
CA GLY A 159 0.52 1.11 23.61
C GLY A 159 1.15 1.78 24.83
N PHE A 160 0.36 2.52 25.61
CA PHE A 160 0.85 3.23 26.80
C PHE A 160 1.32 2.32 27.94
N GLN A 161 0.87 1.07 27.99
CA GLN A 161 1.32 0.12 29.02
C GLN A 161 2.83 -0.14 28.97
N HIS A 162 3.46 0.07 27.81
CA HIS A 162 4.92 -0.04 27.62
C HIS A 162 5.70 1.15 28.21
N LYS A 163 4.99 2.16 28.75
CA LYS A 163 5.53 3.35 29.41
C LYS A 163 6.57 4.10 28.56
N PRO A 164 6.23 4.50 27.32
CA PRO A 164 7.16 5.26 26.51
C PRO A 164 7.46 6.63 27.09
N LEU A 165 8.69 7.12 26.90
CA LEU A 165 9.08 8.48 27.30
C LEU A 165 8.39 9.53 26.41
N HIS A 166 8.28 9.24 25.12
CA HIS A 166 7.68 10.10 24.12
C HIS A 166 6.67 9.34 23.27
N THR A 167 5.51 9.93 23.02
CA THR A 167 4.50 9.36 22.12
C THR A 167 4.16 10.33 21.01
N PHE A 168 4.15 9.83 19.77
CA PHE A 168 3.65 10.50 18.59
C PHE A 168 2.33 9.84 18.17
N VAL A 169 1.29 10.65 18.04
CA VAL A 169 -0.04 10.23 17.60
C VAL A 169 -0.27 10.86 16.24
N ILE A 170 -0.31 10.03 15.20
CA ILE A 170 -0.30 10.44 13.80
C ILE A 170 -1.58 9.92 13.16
N GLY A 171 -2.33 10.79 12.50
CA GLY A 171 -3.53 10.41 11.79
C GLY A 171 -4.27 11.62 11.24
N ASP A 172 -5.46 11.36 10.71
CA ASP A 172 -6.27 12.36 10.04
C ASP A 172 -7.73 12.24 10.47
N LEU A 173 -8.25 13.28 11.11
CA LEU A 173 -9.63 13.35 11.59
C LEU A 173 -10.67 13.37 10.46
N MET A 174 -10.26 13.68 9.24
CA MET A 174 -11.14 13.73 8.08
C MET A 174 -11.22 12.39 7.33
N GLN A 175 -10.45 11.39 7.75
CA GLN A 175 -10.46 10.05 7.18
C GLN A 175 -11.35 9.09 8.00
N LEU A 176 -11.18 7.78 7.79
CA LEU A 176 -11.93 6.77 8.53
C LEU A 176 -11.69 6.92 10.03
N GLY A 177 -12.78 6.98 10.80
CA GLY A 177 -12.75 6.92 12.25
C GLY A 177 -12.77 5.49 12.78
N THR A 178 -12.92 5.34 14.09
CA THR A 178 -13.00 4.03 14.74
C THR A 178 -14.22 3.21 14.26
N SER A 179 -14.05 1.89 14.13
CA SER A 179 -15.15 0.99 13.80
C SER A 179 -16.15 0.91 14.96
N ARG A 180 -17.41 1.28 14.73
CA ARG A 180 -18.46 1.28 15.76
C ARG A 180 -18.84 -0.16 16.14
N ALA A 181 -18.59 -0.55 17.39
CA ALA A 181 -19.29 -1.68 18.00
C ALA A 181 -20.80 -1.37 18.17
N GLY A 182 -21.62 -2.37 18.45
CA GLY A 182 -23.09 -2.28 18.38
C GLY A 182 -23.74 -1.13 19.17
N LYS A 183 -24.88 -0.62 18.67
CA LYS A 183 -25.62 0.57 19.14
C LYS A 183 -25.76 0.74 20.66
N LYS A 184 -25.81 -0.34 21.43
CA LYS A 184 -25.99 -0.31 22.90
C LYS A 184 -24.72 0.13 23.65
N ALA A 185 -23.56 -0.33 23.19
CA ALA A 185 -22.30 0.07 23.81
C ALA A 185 -22.03 1.58 23.52
N ASN A 186 -22.55 2.09 22.39
CA ASN A 186 -22.44 3.50 21.97
C ASN A 186 -23.13 4.47 22.93
N ALA A 187 -24.24 4.05 23.52
CA ALA A 187 -25.01 4.90 24.43
C ALA A 187 -24.44 4.94 25.85
N ALA A 188 -23.73 3.88 26.27
CA ALA A 188 -23.29 3.72 27.66
C ALA A 188 -21.87 4.27 27.93
N HIS A 189 -20.96 4.21 26.97
CA HIS A 189 -19.55 4.50 27.20
C HIS A 189 -18.95 5.35 26.05
N GLY A 190 -19.10 6.67 26.13
CA GLY A 190 -18.64 7.59 25.06
C GLY A 190 -17.16 7.44 24.66
N TYR A 191 -16.28 7.02 25.58
CA TYR A 191 -14.84 6.88 25.33
C TYR A 191 -14.44 5.66 24.49
N THR A 192 -15.31 4.67 24.31
CA THR A 192 -14.98 3.49 23.47
C THR A 192 -15.13 3.76 21.97
N TYR A 193 -15.53 4.98 21.58
CA TYR A 193 -15.79 5.38 20.19
C TYR A 193 -14.96 6.59 19.75
N VAL A 194 -14.59 7.45 20.70
CA VAL A 194 -13.71 8.57 20.42
C VAL A 194 -12.32 8.01 20.15
N SER A 195 -11.76 8.37 19.00
CA SER A 195 -10.38 8.04 18.69
C SER A 195 -9.43 8.79 19.62
N ILE A 196 -8.23 8.25 19.83
CA ILE A 196 -7.22 8.97 20.63
C ILE A 196 -6.88 10.33 19.99
N LEU A 197 -6.90 10.42 18.65
CA LEU A 197 -6.66 11.66 17.93
C LEU A 197 -7.77 12.70 18.20
N GLU A 198 -9.05 12.30 18.08
CA GLU A 198 -10.19 13.16 18.40
C GLU A 198 -10.16 13.62 19.87
N TYR A 199 -9.81 12.70 20.78
CA TYR A 199 -9.69 13.01 22.19
C TYR A 199 -8.63 14.09 22.44
N LEU A 200 -7.44 13.94 21.86
CA LEU A 200 -6.33 14.90 22.00
C LEU A 200 -6.67 16.25 21.35
N HIS A 201 -7.36 16.24 20.21
CA HIS A 201 -7.87 17.44 19.55
C HIS A 201 -8.80 18.24 20.48
N ILE A 202 -9.79 17.57 21.08
CA ILE A 202 -10.71 18.18 22.05
C ILE A 202 -9.95 18.73 23.27
N LYS A 203 -8.88 18.04 23.70
CA LYS A 203 -8.01 18.48 24.80
C LYS A 203 -7.03 19.59 24.41
N LYS A 204 -7.04 20.04 23.15
CA LYS A 204 -6.16 21.11 22.64
C LYS A 204 -4.69 20.79 22.85
N VAL A 205 -4.32 19.52 22.74
CA VAL A 205 -2.92 19.13 22.64
C VAL A 205 -2.36 19.68 21.34
N LEU A 206 -1.07 20.02 21.30
CA LEU A 206 -0.45 20.62 20.12
C LEU A 206 -0.63 19.71 18.89
N GLU A 207 -1.21 20.27 17.83
CA GLU A 207 -1.37 19.62 16.54
C GLU A 207 -0.49 20.29 15.50
N ILE A 208 0.16 19.47 14.67
CA ILE A 208 1.04 19.93 13.58
C ILE A 208 0.45 19.41 12.27
N PRO A 209 -0.48 20.15 11.63
CA PRO A 209 -1.10 19.69 10.39
C PRO A 209 -0.12 19.79 9.21
N SER A 210 -0.03 18.72 8.41
CA SER A 210 0.64 18.78 7.11
C SER A 210 -0.30 19.41 6.07
N LYS A 211 0.16 20.48 5.41
CA LYS A 211 -0.61 21.17 4.37
C LYS A 211 -0.25 20.75 2.94
N ILE A 212 0.89 20.08 2.77
CA ILE A 212 1.42 19.70 1.46
C ILE A 212 1.17 18.22 1.24
N GLN A 213 0.49 17.87 0.15
CA GLN A 213 0.22 16.50 -0.25
C GLN A 213 0.96 16.16 -1.55
N TYR A 214 1.44 14.92 -1.65
CA TYR A 214 2.36 14.49 -2.71
C TYR A 214 1.77 13.38 -3.61
N ARG A 215 0.50 12.99 -3.42
CA ARG A 215 -0.09 11.77 -4.01
C ARG A 215 -1.20 12.06 -5.01
N VAL A 216 -2.14 12.91 -4.62
CA VAL A 216 -3.40 13.16 -5.31
C VAL A 216 -3.21 14.25 -6.37
N PRO A 217 -3.62 14.05 -7.64
CA PRO A 217 -3.57 15.09 -8.64
C PRO A 217 -4.43 16.32 -8.27
N PRO A 218 -4.05 17.54 -8.70
CA PRO A 218 -4.79 18.76 -8.41
C PRO A 218 -6.27 18.71 -8.79
N GLU A 219 -6.63 17.97 -9.85
CA GLU A 219 -8.01 17.85 -10.31
C GLU A 219 -8.90 17.15 -9.29
N ILE A 220 -8.37 16.15 -8.57
CA ILE A 220 -9.10 15.45 -7.50
C ILE A 220 -9.16 16.34 -6.25
N LEU A 221 -8.09 17.10 -5.96
CA LEU A 221 -8.08 18.03 -4.82
C LEU A 221 -9.14 19.13 -4.92
N LYS A 222 -9.55 19.55 -6.12
CA LYS A 222 -10.65 20.51 -6.31
C LYS A 222 -11.95 20.06 -5.62
N PHE A 223 -12.16 18.75 -5.54
CA PHE A 223 -13.26 18.17 -4.76
C PHE A 223 -12.87 17.96 -3.29
N VAL A 224 -11.71 17.37 -3.02
CA VAL A 224 -11.34 16.94 -1.65
C VAL A 224 -11.15 18.13 -0.69
N THR A 225 -10.39 19.16 -1.09
CA THR A 225 -10.00 20.26 -0.20
C THR A 225 -11.19 21.06 0.35
N PRO A 226 -12.11 21.62 -0.47
CA PRO A 226 -13.20 22.45 0.06
C PRO A 226 -14.22 21.65 0.89
N ASN A 227 -14.34 20.34 0.67
CA ASN A 227 -15.32 19.50 1.36
C ASN A 227 -14.80 18.93 2.69
N PHE A 228 -13.50 18.60 2.77
CA PHE A 228 -12.94 17.90 3.92
C PHE A 228 -11.81 18.66 4.63
N TYR A 229 -11.06 19.51 3.93
CA TYR A 229 -9.88 20.21 4.47
C TYR A 229 -9.99 21.73 4.28
N PRO A 230 -10.92 22.40 5.00
CA PRO A 230 -11.12 23.85 4.88
C PRO A 230 -9.88 24.67 5.25
N SER A 231 -8.95 24.09 6.02
CA SER A 231 -7.63 24.66 6.36
C SER A 231 -6.64 24.71 5.18
N GLY A 232 -6.99 24.09 4.05
CA GLY A 232 -6.27 24.15 2.78
C GLY A 232 -5.20 23.08 2.63
N LEU A 233 -5.54 22.00 1.91
CA LEU A 233 -4.59 21.00 1.42
C LEU A 233 -4.06 21.42 0.04
N ILE A 234 -2.74 21.47 -0.11
CA ILE A 234 -2.04 22.00 -1.28
C ILE A 234 -1.29 20.87 -1.99
N ALA A 235 -1.48 20.74 -3.30
CA ALA A 235 -0.71 19.81 -4.11
C ALA A 235 0.75 20.24 -4.25
N HIS A 236 1.67 19.31 -4.00
CA HIS A 236 3.07 19.46 -4.33
C HIS A 236 3.31 19.37 -5.85
N GLU A 237 4.34 20.04 -6.36
CA GLU A 237 4.71 20.10 -7.79
C GLU A 237 4.85 18.71 -8.44
N CYS A 238 5.29 17.71 -7.68
CA CYS A 238 5.43 16.34 -8.17
C CYS A 238 4.13 15.71 -8.68
N THR A 239 2.97 16.22 -8.24
CA THR A 239 1.65 15.74 -8.68
C THR A 239 1.22 16.29 -10.05
N PHE A 240 1.93 17.30 -10.56
CA PHE A 240 1.69 17.97 -11.84
C PHE A 240 2.53 17.37 -12.99
N ASN A 241 3.35 16.35 -12.73
CA ASN A 241 4.45 15.95 -13.60
C ASN A 241 4.01 15.39 -14.98
N ALA A 242 4.66 15.85 -16.05
CA ALA A 242 4.40 15.47 -17.44
C ALA A 242 4.66 13.98 -17.74
N ALA A 243 5.60 13.34 -17.02
CA ALA A 243 5.81 11.89 -17.13
C ALA A 243 4.58 11.08 -16.68
N ALA A 244 3.77 11.64 -15.78
CA ALA A 244 2.51 11.02 -15.38
C ALA A 244 1.46 11.10 -16.50
N GLU A 245 1.52 12.09 -17.41
CA GLU A 245 0.63 12.16 -18.57
C GLU A 245 0.81 11.00 -19.55
N ALA A 246 2.04 10.50 -19.68
CA ALA A 246 2.36 9.32 -20.49
C ALA A 246 2.09 7.99 -19.75
N HIS A 247 1.67 8.04 -18.48
CA HIS A 247 1.37 6.83 -17.72
C HIS A 247 0.21 6.07 -18.37
N PRO A 248 0.33 4.75 -18.61
CA PRO A 248 -0.69 3.95 -19.30
C PRO A 248 -2.10 4.12 -18.73
N ALA A 249 -2.24 4.20 -17.41
CA ALA A 249 -3.52 4.46 -16.75
C ALA A 249 -4.13 5.83 -17.13
N ARG A 250 -3.33 6.91 -17.19
CA ARG A 250 -3.82 8.24 -17.59
C ARG A 250 -4.17 8.28 -19.08
N VAL A 251 -3.36 7.63 -19.92
CA VAL A 251 -3.65 7.46 -21.35
C VAL A 251 -4.97 6.70 -21.54
N ALA A 252 -5.19 5.63 -20.79
CA ALA A 252 -6.44 4.87 -20.83
C ALA A 252 -7.65 5.70 -20.42
N VAL A 253 -7.57 6.43 -19.29
CA VAL A 253 -8.66 7.30 -18.82
C VAL A 253 -8.97 8.42 -19.83
N ARG A 254 -7.93 9.03 -20.43
CA ARG A 254 -8.11 10.04 -21.50
C ARG A 254 -8.77 9.45 -22.73
N ALA A 255 -8.30 8.31 -23.23
CA ALA A 255 -8.87 7.65 -24.39
C ALA A 255 -10.33 7.23 -24.15
N PHE A 256 -10.64 6.74 -22.94
CA PHE A 256 -12.01 6.41 -22.56
C PHE A 256 -12.89 7.66 -22.51
N SER A 257 -12.39 8.75 -21.92
CA SER A 257 -13.11 10.03 -21.87
C SER A 257 -13.40 10.58 -23.29
N GLN A 258 -12.43 10.47 -24.21
CA GLN A 258 -12.61 10.85 -25.61
C GLN A 258 -13.67 10.00 -26.31
N HIS A 259 -13.66 8.69 -26.08
CA HIS A 259 -14.64 7.77 -26.64
C HIS A 259 -16.08 8.06 -26.17
N LEU A 260 -16.24 8.47 -24.91
CA LEU A 260 -17.54 8.87 -24.34
C LEU A 260 -18.04 10.24 -24.84
N GLY A 261 -17.37 10.88 -25.81
CA GLY A 261 -17.77 12.20 -26.33
C GLY A 261 -17.68 13.31 -25.28
N CYS A 262 -16.92 13.11 -24.20
CA CYS A 262 -16.73 14.07 -23.12
C CYS A 262 -15.80 15.24 -23.51
N ASN A 263 -15.93 15.78 -24.72
CA ASN A 263 -15.21 16.92 -25.25
C ASN A 263 -15.97 18.22 -24.94
N SER A 264 -16.07 18.62 -23.67
CA SER A 264 -16.57 19.99 -23.39
C SER A 264 -15.47 21.03 -23.68
N PRO A 265 -15.79 22.14 -24.36
CA PRO A 265 -14.84 23.16 -24.79
C PRO A 265 -14.20 23.97 -23.63
N GLU A 266 -14.75 23.94 -22.41
CA GLU A 266 -14.11 24.54 -21.22
C GLU A 266 -12.95 23.68 -20.66
N ARG A 267 -12.77 22.46 -21.16
CA ARG A 267 -11.84 21.44 -20.63
C ARG A 267 -10.44 21.51 -21.23
N GLY A 268 -9.94 22.72 -21.43
CA GLY A 268 -8.64 22.99 -22.04
C GLY A 268 -7.46 22.52 -21.17
N LYS A 269 -6.56 21.74 -21.78
CA LYS A 269 -5.16 21.48 -21.40
C LYS A 269 -4.84 20.49 -20.26
N GLY A 270 -5.81 19.99 -19.49
CA GLY A 270 -5.56 18.96 -18.47
C GLY A 270 -6.61 17.86 -18.53
N GLY A 271 -6.31 16.74 -19.22
CA GLY A 271 -7.24 15.60 -19.28
C GLY A 271 -7.64 15.10 -17.89
N PHE A 272 -8.86 14.57 -17.74
CA PHE A 272 -9.32 14.05 -16.45
C PHE A 272 -8.48 12.86 -16.00
N ASN A 273 -8.15 12.86 -14.71
CA ASN A 273 -7.47 11.76 -14.03
C ASN A 273 -8.44 10.80 -13.30
N PHE A 274 -9.74 11.00 -13.46
CA PHE A 274 -10.78 10.17 -12.86
C PHE A 274 -12.03 10.14 -13.74
N LEU A 275 -12.82 9.08 -13.61
CA LEU A 275 -14.07 8.87 -14.30
C LEU A 275 -15.07 8.22 -13.35
N MET A 276 -16.34 8.61 -13.44
CA MET A 276 -17.44 7.88 -12.82
C MET A 276 -18.18 7.10 -13.92
N ILE A 277 -18.19 5.78 -13.79
CA ILE A 277 -18.89 4.88 -14.71
C ILE A 277 -20.23 4.53 -14.08
N ASP A 278 -21.32 4.99 -14.68
CA ASP A 278 -22.66 4.57 -14.28
C ASP A 278 -22.90 3.13 -14.74
N VAL A 279 -23.16 2.23 -13.79
CA VAL A 279 -23.38 0.81 -14.06
C VAL A 279 -24.83 0.47 -13.73
N PRO A 280 -25.66 0.14 -14.74
CA PRO A 280 -27.05 -0.21 -14.49
C PRO A 280 -27.14 -1.50 -13.66
N GLY A 281 -27.84 -1.46 -12.53
CA GLY A 281 -28.02 -2.62 -11.66
C GLY A 281 -28.85 -2.31 -10.40
N GLY A 282 -29.57 -3.31 -9.89
CA GLY A 282 -30.30 -3.21 -8.62
C GLY A 282 -29.39 -3.35 -7.40
N VAL A 283 -29.94 -3.12 -6.20
CA VAL A 283 -29.21 -3.26 -4.91
C VAL A 283 -28.56 -4.65 -4.85
N GLY A 284 -27.25 -4.69 -4.59
CA GLY A 284 -26.43 -5.92 -4.63
C GLY A 284 -27.06 -7.13 -3.92
N LYS A 285 -26.88 -8.31 -4.51
CA LYS A 285 -27.31 -9.59 -3.93
C LYS A 285 -26.54 -9.84 -2.64
N ARG A 286 -27.17 -10.46 -1.64
CA ARG A 286 -26.45 -10.91 -0.44
C ARG A 286 -25.50 -12.04 -0.81
N GLU A 287 -24.27 -11.98 -0.29
CA GLU A 287 -23.33 -13.09 -0.39
C GLU A 287 -23.78 -14.29 0.47
N ALA A 288 -23.14 -15.45 0.26
CA ALA A 288 -23.45 -16.69 0.99
C ALA A 288 -23.31 -16.56 2.53
N ASN A 289 -22.51 -15.60 3.00
CA ASN A 289 -22.35 -15.27 4.42
C ASN A 289 -23.49 -14.40 4.99
N GLY A 290 -24.46 -13.96 4.17
CA GLY A 290 -25.66 -13.24 4.60
C GLY A 290 -25.47 -11.78 5.03
N HIS A 291 -24.24 -11.31 5.22
CA HIS A 291 -23.94 -9.98 5.78
C HIS A 291 -23.28 -9.01 4.78
N SER A 292 -22.65 -9.55 3.74
CA SER A 292 -22.05 -8.76 2.66
C SER A 292 -22.98 -8.66 1.45
N LYS A 293 -22.83 -7.59 0.66
CA LYS A 293 -23.53 -7.40 -0.61
C LYS A 293 -22.55 -7.46 -1.77
N VAL A 294 -22.96 -8.06 -2.88
CA VAL A 294 -22.22 -8.11 -4.14
C VAL A 294 -23.08 -7.57 -5.27
N ASN A 295 -22.52 -6.67 -6.07
CA ASN A 295 -23.11 -6.24 -7.33
C ASN A 295 -22.30 -6.85 -8.49
N TYR A 296 -22.88 -7.85 -9.15
CA TYR A 296 -22.21 -8.55 -10.26
C TYR A 296 -22.02 -7.66 -11.49
N ALA A 297 -22.90 -6.67 -11.71
CA ALA A 297 -22.75 -5.74 -12.82
C ALA A 297 -21.55 -4.79 -12.59
N GLU A 298 -21.42 -4.24 -11.38
CA GLU A 298 -20.25 -3.44 -11.00
C GLU A 298 -18.96 -4.27 -11.04
N ALA A 299 -18.99 -5.50 -10.53
CA ALA A 299 -17.83 -6.39 -10.57
C ALA A 299 -17.38 -6.71 -12.01
N TRP A 300 -18.35 -6.94 -12.91
CA TRP A 300 -18.08 -7.15 -14.34
C TRP A 300 -17.48 -5.90 -14.99
N SER A 301 -18.07 -4.72 -14.76
CA SER A 301 -17.56 -3.45 -15.26
C SER A 301 -16.14 -3.15 -14.76
N ALA A 302 -15.86 -3.42 -13.48
CA ALA A 302 -14.53 -3.31 -12.91
C ALA A 302 -13.53 -4.26 -13.61
N ALA A 303 -13.91 -5.53 -13.84
CA ALA A 303 -13.06 -6.49 -14.53
C ALA A 303 -12.75 -6.08 -15.98
N GLN A 304 -13.74 -5.54 -16.72
CA GLN A 304 -13.54 -4.98 -18.05
C GLN A 304 -12.56 -3.80 -18.02
N THR A 305 -12.76 -2.86 -17.09
CA THR A 305 -11.88 -1.71 -16.92
C THR A 305 -10.44 -2.12 -16.64
N ILE A 306 -10.23 -3.12 -15.77
CA ILE A 306 -8.90 -3.66 -15.46
C ILE A 306 -8.28 -4.29 -16.72
N THR A 307 -9.05 -5.08 -17.46
CA THR A 307 -8.59 -5.72 -18.69
C THR A 307 -8.15 -4.69 -19.73
N ASP A 308 -8.91 -3.62 -19.89
CA ASP A 308 -8.57 -2.51 -20.80
C ASP A 308 -7.31 -1.77 -20.36
N LEU A 309 -7.12 -1.56 -19.05
CA LEU A 309 -5.90 -0.97 -18.51
C LEU A 309 -4.68 -1.86 -18.78
N LEU A 310 -4.80 -3.17 -18.58
CA LEU A 310 -3.74 -4.14 -18.84
C LEU A 310 -3.39 -4.20 -20.34
N ASN A 311 -4.40 -4.25 -21.22
CA ASN A 311 -4.22 -4.24 -22.68
C ASN A 311 -3.52 -2.96 -23.19
N ARG A 312 -3.62 -1.87 -22.44
CA ARG A 312 -2.94 -0.59 -22.71
C ARG A 312 -1.56 -0.48 -22.06
N GLY A 313 -1.05 -1.55 -21.44
CA GLY A 313 0.28 -1.61 -20.85
C GLY A 313 0.37 -1.09 -19.42
N CYS A 314 -0.76 -0.88 -18.73
CA CYS A 314 -0.73 -0.58 -17.28
C CYS A 314 -0.29 -1.83 -16.52
N PRO A 315 0.76 -1.78 -15.69
CA PRO A 315 1.18 -2.95 -14.93
C PRO A 315 0.15 -3.25 -13.83
N LEU A 316 -0.06 -4.54 -13.55
CA LEU A 316 -1.01 -4.99 -12.52
C LEU A 316 -0.69 -4.38 -11.13
N THR A 317 0.58 -4.09 -10.85
CA THR A 317 1.03 -3.48 -9.58
C THR A 317 0.50 -2.06 -9.37
N ASP A 318 0.06 -1.40 -10.44
CA ASP A 318 -0.40 -0.01 -10.41
C ASP A 318 -1.94 0.07 -10.45
N ILE A 319 -2.62 -1.10 -10.46
CA ILE A 319 -4.08 -1.22 -10.46
C ILE A 319 -4.52 -1.71 -9.08
N CYS A 320 -5.42 -0.97 -8.45
CA CYS A 320 -6.03 -1.33 -7.17
C CYS A 320 -7.55 -1.27 -7.29
N VAL A 321 -8.24 -2.28 -6.77
CA VAL A 321 -9.69 -2.31 -6.64
C VAL A 321 -10.03 -2.24 -5.15
N ILE A 322 -10.78 -1.21 -4.78
CA ILE A 322 -11.28 -1.01 -3.42
C ILE A 322 -12.77 -1.36 -3.43
N ARG A 323 -13.19 -2.24 -2.52
CA ARG A 323 -14.57 -2.74 -2.38
C ARG A 323 -15.17 -2.30 -1.06
#